data_AF-A0AAJ2WI60-F1
#
_entry.id   AF-A0AAJ2WI60-F1
#
_cell.length_a   1.000
_cell.length_b   1.000
_cell.length_c   1.000
_cell.angle_alpha   90.00
_cell.angle_beta   90.00
_cell.angle_gamma   90.00
#
_symmetry.space_group_name_H-M   'P 1'
#
loop_
_entity.id
_entity.type
_entity.pdbx_description
1 polymer ?
#
loop_
_entity_poly.entity_id
_entity_poly.type
_entity_poly.pdbx_seq_one_letter_code
_entity_poly.pdbx_strand_id
1 'polypeptide(L)'
;MKNKQSVFIKILLLIGVPVVVVFLLMAETGINLLKKINLSSAQFTTIQNSIILVFVIGLIIVLAIIMIIAKRISIRVTRIENITNYIASRDVKLILNEQIKNSNDQLNGIIIALVNIAKIMQKRTIEVEKIALWDDFSLYRN
;
A
#
# COMPACT_ATOMS: atom_id res chain seq x y z
N MET A 1 10.46 17.29 14.00
CA MET A 1 10.08 16.98 12.60
C MET A 1 9.39 15.61 12.58
N LYS A 2 8.06 15.54 12.35
CA LYS A 2 7.35 14.25 12.27
C LYS A 2 7.74 13.55 10.98
N ASN A 3 8.59 12.54 11.07
CA ASN A 3 9.06 11.77 9.94
C ASN A 3 7.83 11.12 9.26
N LYS A 4 7.42 11.58 8.07
CA LYS A 4 6.34 10.97 7.29
C LYS A 4 6.82 9.58 6.85
N GLN A 5 6.65 8.60 7.72
CA GLN A 5 6.97 7.22 7.40
C GLN A 5 6.17 6.81 6.16
N SER A 6 6.88 6.27 5.18
CA SER A 6 6.27 5.72 3.96
C SER A 6 5.22 4.66 4.32
N VAL A 7 4.13 4.63 3.56
CA VAL A 7 3.06 3.62 3.69
C VAL A 7 3.65 2.20 3.66
N PHE A 8 4.69 1.98 2.85
CA PHE A 8 5.44 0.73 2.82
C PHE A 8 5.98 0.31 4.20
N ILE A 9 6.66 1.22 4.90
CA ILE A 9 7.26 0.94 6.22
C ILE A 9 6.16 0.68 7.24
N LYS A 10 5.04 1.40 7.17
CA LYS A 10 3.90 1.18 8.07
C LYS A 10 3.31 -0.22 7.89
N ILE A 11 3.12 -0.67 6.64
CA ILE A 11 2.62 -2.02 6.36
C ILE A 11 3.63 -3.07 6.86
N LEU A 12 4.92 -2.87 6.60
CA LEU A 12 5.97 -3.79 7.03
C LEU A 12 6.04 -3.91 8.55
N LEU A 13 5.92 -2.80 9.28
CA LEU A 13 5.90 -2.82 10.75
C LEU A 13 4.61 -3.43 11.29
N LEU A 14 3.46 -3.14 10.67
CA LEU A 14 2.16 -3.62 11.14
C LEU A 14 1.98 -5.13 10.94
N ILE A 15 2.51 -5.68 9.85
CA ILE A 15 2.30 -7.10 9.48
C ILE A 15 3.58 -7.91 9.67
N GLY A 16 4.72 -7.39 9.22
CA GLY A 16 5.99 -8.11 9.24
C GLY A 16 6.48 -8.40 10.66
N VAL A 17 6.35 -7.44 11.59
CA VAL A 17 6.79 -7.63 12.98
C VAL A 17 5.99 -8.74 13.68
N PRO A 18 4.63 -8.74 13.69
CA PRO A 18 3.88 -9.85 14.26
C PRO A 18 4.23 -11.21 13.66
N VAL A 19 4.48 -11.27 12.34
CA VAL A 19 4.87 -12.52 11.67
C VAL A 19 6.20 -13.04 12.20
N VAL A 20 7.21 -12.18 12.35
CA VAL A 20 8.51 -12.56 12.94
C VAL A 20 8.31 -13.08 14.36
N VAL A 21 7.49 -12.41 15.18
CA VAL A 21 7.21 -12.83 16.57
C VAL A 21 6.58 -14.23 16.60
N VAL A 22 5.59 -14.50 15.76
CA VAL A 22 4.94 -15.83 15.68
C VAL A 22 5.94 -16.90 15.26
N PHE A 23 6.80 -16.62 14.29
CA PHE A 23 7.84 -17.56 13.86
C PHE A 23 8.83 -17.90 14.98
N LEU A 24 9.26 -16.90 15.75
CA LEU A 24 10.16 -17.11 16.88
C LEU A 24 9.51 -17.96 17.98
N LEU A 25 8.25 -17.67 18.32
CA LEU A 25 7.50 -18.46 19.30
C LEU A 25 7.30 -19.91 18.85
N MET A 26 7.01 -20.14 17.56
CA MET A 26 6.89 -21.48 17.01
C MET A 26 8.23 -22.25 17.02
N ALA A 27 9.33 -21.59 16.68
CA ALA A 27 10.66 -22.21 16.75
C ALA A 27 11.03 -22.57 18.19
N GLU A 28 10.81 -21.67 19.14
CA GLU A 28 11.10 -21.89 20.56
C GLU A 28 10.25 -23.03 21.14
N THR A 29 8.95 -23.04 20.86
CA THR A 29 8.06 -24.12 21.30
C THR A 29 8.47 -25.47 20.70
N GLY A 30 8.85 -25.52 19.42
CA GLY A 30 9.38 -26.73 18.78
C GLY A 30 10.66 -27.25 19.45
N ILE A 31 11.62 -26.36 19.75
CA ILE A 31 12.87 -26.73 20.44
C ILE A 31 12.59 -27.23 21.87
N ASN A 32 11.68 -26.56 22.59
CA ASN A 32 11.31 -26.96 23.94
C ASN A 32 10.61 -28.33 23.99
N LEU A 33 9.84 -28.68 22.96
CA LEU A 33 9.27 -30.01 22.82
C LEU A 33 10.35 -31.06 22.55
N LEU A 34 11.32 -30.77 21.68
CA LEU A 34 12.45 -31.68 21.42
C LEU A 34 13.27 -32.00 22.67
N LYS A 35 13.48 -31.02 23.56
CA LYS A 35 14.21 -31.23 24.82
C LYS A 35 13.55 -32.26 25.74
N LYS A 36 12.24 -32.48 25.62
CA LYS A 36 11.50 -33.47 26.42
C LYS A 36 11.62 -34.89 25.87
N ILE A 37 12.11 -35.03 24.65
CA ILE A 37 12.38 -36.34 24.04
C ILE A 37 13.78 -36.75 24.47
N ASN A 38 13.92 -37.98 24.98
CA ASN A 38 15.18 -38.50 25.53
C ASN A 38 16.17 -38.87 24.40
N LEU A 39 16.54 -37.88 23.59
CA LEU A 39 17.46 -37.99 22.46
C LEU A 39 18.91 -37.90 22.95
N SER A 40 19.82 -38.55 22.23
CA SER A 40 21.25 -38.30 22.46
C SER A 40 21.61 -36.85 22.11
N SER A 41 22.66 -36.31 22.73
CA SER A 41 23.09 -34.91 22.51
C SER A 41 23.33 -34.59 21.03
N ALA A 42 23.98 -35.51 20.30
CA ALA A 42 24.26 -35.35 18.86
C ALA A 42 22.98 -35.35 18.00
N GLN A 43 21.99 -36.18 18.35
CA GLN A 43 20.70 -36.20 17.66
C GLN A 43 19.90 -34.93 17.94
N PHE A 44 19.89 -34.46 19.19
CA PHE A 44 19.22 -33.23 19.58
C PHE A 44 19.76 -32.01 18.81
N THR A 45 21.09 -31.83 18.76
CA THR A 45 21.70 -30.69 18.06
C THR A 45 21.44 -30.73 16.57
N THR A 46 21.47 -31.92 15.97
CA THR A 46 21.21 -32.10 14.53
C THR A 46 19.78 -31.68 14.20
N ILE A 47 18.80 -32.20 14.94
CA ILE A 47 17.39 -31.89 14.69
C ILE A 47 17.09 -30.42 15.00
N GLN A 48 17.63 -29.87 16.11
CA GLN A 48 17.49 -28.45 16.43
C GLN A 48 17.98 -27.56 15.29
N ASN A 49 19.17 -27.83 14.75
CA ASN A 49 19.74 -27.05 13.64
C ASN A 49 18.87 -27.16 12.38
N SER A 50 18.36 -28.36 12.07
CA SER A 50 17.43 -28.54 10.95
C SER A 50 16.14 -27.75 11.14
N ILE A 51 15.55 -27.75 12.34
CA ILE A 51 14.36 -26.95 12.65
C ILE A 51 14.65 -25.46 12.46
N ILE A 52 15.72 -24.96 13.08
CA ILE A 52 16.10 -23.54 12.96
C ILE A 52 16.28 -23.16 11.49
N LEU A 53 16.97 -23.99 10.70
CA LEU A 53 17.19 -23.74 9.29
C LEU A 53 15.87 -23.65 8.50
N VAL A 54 14.93 -24.57 8.73
CA VAL A 54 13.61 -24.54 8.09
C VAL A 54 12.84 -23.28 8.48
N PHE A 55 12.86 -22.89 9.76
CA PHE A 55 12.20 -21.66 10.22
C PHE A 55 12.82 -20.40 9.61
N VAL A 56 14.14 -20.32 9.51
CA VAL A 56 14.83 -19.18 8.90
C VAL A 56 14.49 -19.05 7.41
N ILE A 57 14.54 -20.15 6.66
CA ILE A 57 14.19 -20.15 5.24
C ILE A 57 12.72 -19.76 5.05
N GLY A 58 11.81 -20.35 5.83
CA GLY A 58 10.38 -20.02 5.80
C GLY A 58 10.13 -18.55 6.11
N LEU A 59 10.80 -17.99 7.12
CA LEU A 59 10.65 -16.59 7.50
C LEU A 59 11.10 -15.65 6.38
N ILE A 60 12.24 -15.93 5.73
CA ILE A 60 12.73 -15.13 4.61
C ILE A 60 11.72 -15.10 3.46
N ILE A 61 11.15 -16.27 3.11
CA ILE A 61 10.16 -16.38 2.03
C ILE A 61 8.90 -15.56 2.36
N VAL A 62 8.37 -15.71 3.57
CA VAL A 62 7.16 -14.98 3.99
C VAL A 62 7.40 -13.47 4.02
N LEU A 63 8.54 -13.03 4.56
CA LEU A 63 8.90 -11.60 4.56
C LEU A 63 9.04 -11.05 3.15
N ALA A 64 9.64 -11.80 2.22
CA ALA A 64 9.74 -11.39 0.81
C ALA A 64 8.36 -11.18 0.17
N ILE A 65 7.41 -12.10 0.43
CA ILE A 65 6.02 -11.97 -0.06
C ILE A 65 5.36 -10.72 0.53
N ILE A 66 5.50 -10.49 1.84
CA ILE A 66 4.97 -9.29 2.51
C ILE A 66 5.53 -8.03 1.89
N MET A 67 6.85 -7.98 1.63
CA MET A 67 7.50 -6.81 1.02
C MET A 67 6.96 -6.54 -0.40
N ILE A 68 6.75 -7.58 -1.21
CA ILE A 68 6.20 -7.43 -2.57
C ILE A 68 4.78 -6.85 -2.52
N ILE A 69 3.93 -7.38 -1.64
CA ILE A 69 2.55 -6.92 -1.47
C ILE A 69 2.53 -5.48 -0.94
N ALA A 70 3.29 -5.20 0.12
CA ALA A 70 3.41 -3.88 0.72
C ALA A 70 3.86 -2.82 -0.30
N LYS A 71 4.83 -3.17 -1.15
CA LYS A 71 5.31 -2.27 -2.22
C LYS A 71 4.22 -1.96 -3.23
N ARG A 72 3.47 -2.97 -3.68
CA ARG A 72 2.35 -2.78 -4.62
C ARG A 72 1.26 -1.88 -4.03
N ILE A 73 0.89 -2.10 -2.77
CA ILE A 73 -0.11 -1.29 -2.06
C ILE A 73 0.42 0.15 -1.90
N SER A 74 1.65 0.32 -1.43
CA SER A 74 2.25 1.65 -1.21
C SER A 74 2.24 2.50 -2.48
N ILE A 75 2.62 1.94 -3.64
CA ILE A 75 2.60 2.67 -4.92
C ILE A 75 1.19 3.15 -5.26
N ARG A 76 0.18 2.30 -5.06
CA ARG A 76 -1.22 2.64 -5.37
C ARG A 76 -1.78 3.69 -4.41
N VAL A 77 -1.47 3.58 -3.12
CA VAL A 77 -1.87 4.58 -2.11
C VAL A 77 -1.22 5.92 -2.42
N THR A 78 0.06 5.95 -2.78
CA THR A 78 0.74 7.20 -3.20
C THR A 78 0.09 7.79 -4.45
N ARG A 79 -0.34 6.97 -5.42
CA ARG A 79 -1.09 7.47 -6.57
C ARG A 79 -2.42 8.10 -6.17
N ILE A 80 -3.15 7.47 -5.25
CA ILE A 80 -4.40 8.03 -4.70
C ILE A 80 -4.14 9.37 -4.00
N GLU A 81 -3.07 9.46 -3.20
CA GLU A 81 -2.65 10.72 -2.56
C GLU A 81 -2.36 11.80 -3.60
N ASN A 82 -1.61 11.48 -4.67
CA ASN A 82 -1.29 12.42 -5.74
C ASN A 82 -2.54 12.91 -6.48
N ILE A 83 -3.44 12.01 -6.90
CA ILE A 83 -4.69 12.37 -7.57
C ILE A 83 -5.53 13.27 -6.66
N THR A 84 -5.65 12.91 -5.37
CA THR A 84 -6.40 13.72 -4.40
C THR A 84 -5.79 15.11 -4.24
N ASN A 85 -4.46 15.22 -4.17
CA ASN A 85 -3.77 16.50 -4.09
C ASN A 85 -3.99 17.34 -5.35
N TYR A 86 -3.98 16.75 -6.54
CA TYR A 86 -4.29 17.45 -7.79
C TYR A 86 -5.74 17.94 -7.85
N ILE A 87 -6.70 17.16 -7.35
CA ILE A 87 -8.09 17.59 -7.21
C ILE A 87 -8.17 18.80 -6.26
N ALA A 88 -7.49 18.71 -5.11
CA ALA A 88 -7.48 19.77 -4.10
C ALA A 88 -6.82 21.06 -4.62
N SER A 89 -5.76 20.96 -5.41
CA SER A 89 -5.09 22.10 -6.04
C SER A 89 -5.81 22.63 -7.28
N ARG A 90 -6.95 22.04 -7.66
CA ARG A 90 -7.71 22.31 -8.90
C ARG A 90 -6.92 22.05 -10.18
N ASP A 91 -5.79 21.35 -10.11
CA ASP A 91 -5.00 20.97 -11.29
C ASP A 91 -5.50 19.65 -11.89
N VAL A 92 -6.74 19.69 -12.36
CA VAL A 92 -7.43 18.49 -12.85
C VAL A 92 -6.89 18.01 -14.20
N LYS A 93 -6.19 18.86 -14.94
CA LYS A 93 -5.64 18.53 -16.27
C LYS A 93 -4.56 17.45 -16.18
N LEU A 94 -3.73 17.48 -15.13
CA LEU A 94 -2.68 16.48 -14.92
C LEU A 94 -3.23 15.07 -14.63
N ILE A 95 -4.39 14.99 -13.97
CA ILE A 95 -5.05 13.72 -13.63
C ILE A 95 -5.60 13.03 -14.89
N LEU A 96 -6.14 13.79 -15.84
CA LEU A 96 -6.82 13.25 -17.02
C LEU A 96 -5.86 12.68 -18.06
N ASN A 97 -4.61 13.13 -18.03
CA ASN A 97 -3.54 12.62 -18.89
C ASN A 97 -2.88 11.35 -18.31
N GLU A 98 -3.13 11.02 -17.04
CA GLU A 98 -2.61 9.80 -16.43
C GLU A 98 -3.35 8.57 -16.98
N GLN A 99 -2.61 7.69 -17.66
CA GLN A 99 -3.15 6.40 -18.08
C GLN A 99 -3.45 5.53 -16.84
N ILE A 100 -4.73 5.35 -16.53
CA ILE A 100 -5.18 4.44 -15.49
C ILE A 100 -4.95 3.01 -15.98
N LYS A 101 -3.90 2.37 -15.45
CA LYS A 101 -3.63 0.96 -15.72
C LYS A 101 -4.73 0.11 -15.06
N ASN A 102 -5.58 -0.52 -15.87
CA ASN A 102 -6.72 -1.30 -15.37
C ASN A 102 -6.26 -2.46 -14.48
N SER A 103 -6.75 -2.44 -13.25
CA SER A 103 -6.59 -3.47 -12.23
C SER A 103 -7.96 -3.70 -11.60
N ASN A 104 -8.39 -4.96 -11.44
CA ASN A 104 -9.72 -5.27 -10.89
C ASN A 104 -9.75 -5.28 -9.36
N ASP A 105 -9.00 -4.39 -8.70
CA ASP A 105 -8.97 -4.31 -7.22
C ASP A 105 -9.60 -3.02 -6.69
N GLN A 106 -9.91 -3.04 -5.39
CA GLN A 106 -10.62 -1.95 -4.72
C GLN A 106 -9.85 -0.62 -4.76
N LEU A 107 -8.51 -0.65 -4.71
CA LEU A 107 -7.69 0.56 -4.83
C LEU A 107 -7.81 1.19 -6.21
N ASN A 108 -7.91 0.38 -7.28
CA ASN A 108 -8.17 0.91 -8.60
C ASN A 108 -9.60 1.46 -8.74
N GLY A 109 -10.58 0.84 -8.08
CA GLY A 109 -11.95 1.39 -7.98
C GLY A 109 -11.97 2.79 -7.38
N ILE A 110 -11.19 3.03 -6.32
CA ILE A 110 -11.02 4.37 -5.71
C ILE A 110 -10.37 5.34 -6.70
N ILE A 111 -9.32 4.93 -7.40
CA ILE A 111 -8.65 5.75 -8.41
C ILE A 111 -9.66 6.18 -9.51
N ILE A 112 -10.43 5.22 -10.04
CA ILE A 112 -11.44 5.50 -11.07
C ILE A 112 -12.50 6.47 -10.54
N ALA A 113 -12.99 6.27 -9.32
CA ALA A 113 -13.96 7.17 -8.70
C ALA A 113 -13.41 8.60 -8.56
N LEU A 114 -12.17 8.75 -8.10
CA LEU A 114 -11.51 10.06 -7.97
C LEU A 114 -11.33 10.73 -9.34
N VAL A 115 -10.92 10.00 -10.37
CA VAL A 115 -10.82 10.56 -11.73
C VAL A 115 -12.18 10.99 -12.26
N ASN A 116 -13.25 10.23 -11.99
CA ASN A 116 -14.61 10.62 -12.38
C ASN A 116 -15.08 11.88 -11.65
N ILE A 117 -14.78 12.02 -10.35
CA ILE A 117 -15.06 13.25 -9.59
C ILE A 117 -14.31 14.43 -10.22
N ALA A 118 -13.03 14.26 -10.54
CA ALA A 118 -12.22 15.29 -11.17
C ALA A 118 -12.81 15.73 -12.51
N LYS A 119 -13.22 14.79 -13.38
CA LYS A 119 -13.91 15.08 -14.65
C LYS A 119 -15.17 15.92 -14.45
N ILE A 120 -15.99 15.58 -13.47
CA ILE A 120 -17.22 16.33 -13.16
C ILE A 120 -16.89 17.75 -12.70
N MET A 121 -15.89 17.92 -11.83
CA MET A 121 -15.45 19.24 -11.36
C MET A 121 -14.91 20.11 -12.50
N GLN A 122 -14.10 19.55 -13.40
CA GLN A 122 -13.60 20.28 -14.56
C GLN A 122 -14.74 20.73 -15.47
N LYS A 123 -15.68 19.82 -15.77
CA LYS A 123 -16.85 20.14 -16.61
C LYS A 123 -17.66 21.30 -16.01
N ARG A 124 -17.96 21.24 -14.72
CA ARG A 124 -18.67 22.32 -14.01
C ARG A 124 -17.90 23.63 -13.99
N THR A 125 -16.57 23.59 -13.84
CA THR A 125 -15.73 24.79 -13.87
C THR A 125 -15.80 25.48 -15.23
N ILE A 126 -15.70 24.72 -16.32
CA ILE A 126 -15.82 25.24 -17.69
C ILE A 126 -17.23 25.80 -17.95
N GLU A 127 -18.28 25.14 -17.46
CA GLU A 127 -19.67 25.62 -17.58
C GLU A 127 -19.88 26.94 -16.84
N VAL A 128 -19.38 27.06 -15.61
CA VAL A 128 -19.45 28.31 -14.81
C VAL A 128 -18.63 29.43 -15.46
N GLU A 129 -17.43 29.14 -15.96
CA GLU A 129 -16.58 30.12 -16.65
C GLU A 129 -17.27 30.66 -17.91
N LYS A 130 -17.94 29.78 -18.68
CA LYS A 130 -18.76 30.20 -19.83
C LYS A 130 -19.91 31.11 -19.42
N ILE A 131 -20.65 30.78 -18.35
CA ILE A 131 -21.76 31.61 -17.87
C ILE A 131 -21.24 32.99 -17.43
N ALA A 132 -20.14 33.03 -16.67
CA ALA A 132 -19.54 34.28 -16.21
C ALA A 132 -19.08 35.19 -17.37
N LEU A 133 -18.47 34.60 -18.42
CA LEU A 133 -18.09 35.34 -19.61
C LEU A 133 -19.32 35.89 -20.37
N TRP A 134 -20.40 35.13 -20.48
CA TRP A 134 -21.64 35.59 -21.12
C TRP A 134 -22.30 36.75 -20.36
N ASP A 135 -22.27 36.72 -19.02
CA ASP A 135 -22.84 37.76 -18.17
C ASP A 135 -22.04 39.07 -18.29
N ASP A 136 -20.70 38.99 -18.29
CA ASP A 136 -19.81 40.15 -18.48
C ASP A 136 -19.98 40.77 -19.88
N PHE A 137 -20.12 39.96 -20.93
CA PHE A 137 -20.41 40.45 -22.29
C PHE A 137 -21.78 41.16 -22.40
N SER A 138 -22.75 40.82 -21.55
CA SER A 138 -24.07 41.46 -21.56
C SER A 138 -24.05 42.88 -20.96
N LEU A 139 -23.08 43.17 -20.08
CA LEU A 139 -22.89 44.49 -19.47
C LEU A 139 -22.31 45.53 -20.44
N TYR A 140 -21.58 45.11 -21.48
CA TYR A 140 -21.01 45.99 -22.51
C TYR A 140 -21.92 46.19 -23.73
N ARG A 141 -23.15 45.64 -23.71
CA ARG A 141 -24.08 45.66 -24.86
C ARG A 141 -25.24 46.66 -24.72
N ASN A 142 -25.28 47.43 -23.62
CA ASN A 142 -26.21 48.54 -23.39
C ASN A 142 -25.44 49.87 -23.37
#